data_AF-A0A6A3VB70-F1
#
_entry.id   AF-A0A6A3VB70-F1
#
_cell.length_a   1.000
_cell.length_b   1.000
_cell.length_c   1.000
_cell.angle_alpha   90.00
_cell.angle_beta   90.00
_cell.angle_gamma   90.00
#
_symmetry.space_group_name_H-M   'P 1'
#
loop_
_entity.id
_entity.type
_entity.pdbx_description
1 polymer ?
#
loop_
_entity_poly.entity_id
_entity_poly.type
_entity_poly.pdbx_seq_one_letter_code
_entity_poly.pdbx_strand_id
1 'polypeptide(L)'
;MIAPTTTIDMPPTTAGPKLQPGLESGHALMQHGEAAFYDFVAQQLEPALGRSLPQMEVRCKNLSIVAKVPVVKHSSSSATSELPSVYNSLKHV
;
A
#
# COMPACT_ATOMS: atom_id res chain seq x y z
N MET A 1 -31.06 -0.81 -22.88
CA MET A 1 -30.50 -1.08 -21.54
C MET A 1 -29.02 -1.36 -21.72
N ILE A 2 -28.14 -0.46 -21.29
CA ILE A 2 -26.69 -0.59 -21.46
C ILE A 2 -26.10 -0.59 -20.05
N ALA A 3 -25.47 -1.69 -19.65
CA ALA A 3 -24.72 -1.75 -18.39
C ALA A 3 -23.38 -1.02 -18.59
N PRO A 4 -22.93 -0.15 -17.68
CA PRO A 4 -21.62 0.44 -17.77
C PRO A 4 -20.57 -0.59 -17.32
N THR A 5 -19.75 -1.04 -18.27
CA THR A 5 -18.52 -1.79 -18.01
C THR A 5 -17.51 -0.84 -17.36
N THR A 6 -17.41 -0.86 -16.03
CA THR A 6 -16.28 -0.24 -15.33
C THR A 6 -15.08 -1.18 -15.44
N THR A 7 -14.34 -1.05 -16.54
CA THR A 7 -12.94 -1.50 -16.60
C THR A 7 -12.15 -0.64 -15.62
N ILE A 8 -11.98 -1.14 -14.41
CA ILE A 8 -10.94 -0.65 -13.51
C ILE A 8 -9.63 -1.17 -14.11
N ASP A 9 -8.91 -0.27 -14.77
CA ASP A 9 -7.55 -0.49 -15.22
C ASP A 9 -6.68 -0.68 -13.97
N MET A 10 -6.52 -1.94 -13.54
CA MET A 10 -5.49 -2.28 -12.56
C MET A 10 -4.15 -1.99 -13.25
N PRO A 11 -3.27 -1.16 -12.67
CA PRO A 11 -1.92 -1.03 -13.21
C PRO A 11 -1.29 -2.43 -13.25
N PRO A 12 -0.51 -2.75 -14.30
CA PRO A 12 0.17 -4.02 -14.36
C PRO A 12 1.03 -4.11 -13.10
N THR A 13 0.72 -5.08 -12.24
CA THR A 13 1.61 -5.46 -11.15
C THR A 13 2.90 -5.86 -11.84
N THR A 14 3.87 -4.95 -11.82
CA THR A 14 5.16 -5.16 -12.44
C THR A 14 5.79 -6.29 -11.65
N ALA A 15 5.75 -7.50 -12.21
CA ALA A 15 6.45 -8.66 -11.68
C ALA A 15 7.96 -8.41 -11.83
N GLY A 16 8.49 -7.56 -10.95
CA GLY A 16 9.91 -7.57 -10.62
C GLY A 16 10.29 -8.97 -10.09
N PRO A 17 11.58 -9.33 -10.09
CA PRO A 17 12.03 -10.62 -9.61
C PRO A 17 11.49 -10.84 -8.18
N LYS A 18 10.57 -11.79 -8.08
CA LYS A 18 9.86 -12.14 -6.85
C LYS A 18 10.84 -12.83 -5.92
N LEU A 19 11.47 -12.03 -5.06
CA LEU A 19 12.40 -12.50 -4.02
C LEU A 19 11.61 -13.44 -3.10
N GLN A 20 11.86 -14.74 -3.22
CA GLN A 20 11.20 -15.76 -2.39
C GLN A 20 11.87 -15.80 -1.02
N PRO A 21 11.13 -15.61 0.09
CA PRO A 21 11.70 -15.71 1.43
C PRO A 21 12.17 -17.14 1.75
N GLY A 22 13.25 -17.27 2.52
CA GLY A 22 13.65 -18.56 3.09
C GLY A 22 12.68 -19.01 4.18
N LEU A 23 12.36 -20.30 4.25
CA LEU A 23 11.38 -20.88 5.20
C LEU A 23 12.04 -21.68 6.32
N GLU A 24 13.36 -21.84 6.28
CA GLU A 24 14.16 -22.62 7.22
C GLU A 24 14.35 -21.92 8.58
N SER A 25 14.19 -20.60 8.64
CA SER A 25 14.30 -19.83 9.89
C SER A 25 13.59 -18.49 9.79
N GLY A 26 13.25 -17.89 10.93
CA GLY A 26 12.69 -16.53 10.96
C GLY A 26 13.66 -15.46 10.43
N HIS A 27 14.97 -15.67 10.58
CA HIS A 27 15.98 -14.77 10.02
C HIS A 27 15.97 -14.81 8.48
N ALA A 28 15.93 -16.01 7.90
CA ALA A 28 15.87 -16.19 6.45
C ALA A 28 14.55 -15.67 5.85
N LEU A 29 13.44 -15.83 6.57
CA LEU A 29 12.13 -15.30 6.18
C LEU A 29 12.14 -13.78 6.07
N MET A 30 12.89 -13.10 6.93
CA MET A 30 12.96 -11.64 7.00
C MET A 30 14.13 -11.05 6.18
N GLN A 31 14.93 -11.87 5.50
CA GLN A 31 16.15 -11.43 4.79
C GLN A 31 15.85 -10.38 3.70
N HIS A 32 14.67 -10.43 3.09
CA HIS A 32 14.23 -9.50 2.04
C HIS A 32 13.33 -8.37 2.58
N GLY A 33 13.19 -8.24 3.90
CA GLY A 33 12.35 -7.24 4.57
C GLY A 33 10.87 -7.65 4.69
N GLU A 34 10.09 -6.85 5.43
CA GLU A 34 8.70 -7.18 5.71
C GLU A 34 7.79 -7.18 4.48
N ALA A 35 8.07 -6.34 3.48
CA ALA A 35 7.27 -6.26 2.26
C ALA A 35 7.30 -7.60 1.49
N ALA A 36 8.48 -8.18 1.31
CA ALA A 36 8.64 -9.48 0.64
C ALA A 36 7.94 -10.61 1.43
N PHE A 37 7.98 -10.53 2.77
CA PHE A 37 7.25 -11.47 3.62
C PHE A 37 5.72 -11.33 3.46
N TYR A 38 5.17 -10.11 3.50
CA TYR A 38 3.74 -9.88 3.33
C TYR A 38 3.24 -10.35 1.96
N ASP A 39 3.99 -10.06 0.90
CA ASP A 39 3.67 -10.50 -0.46
C ASP A 39 3.67 -12.03 -0.56
N PHE A 40 4.68 -12.69 0.03
CA PHE A 40 4.75 -14.15 0.07
C PHE A 40 3.52 -14.74 0.77
N VAL A 41 3.17 -14.25 1.97
CA VAL A 41 2.00 -14.72 2.72
C VAL A 41 0.72 -14.51 1.91
N ALA A 42 0.53 -13.31 1.33
CA ALA A 42 -0.65 -12.99 0.55
C ALA A 42 -0.86 -13.98 -0.63
N GLN A 43 0.21 -14.39 -1.28
CA GLN A 43 0.15 -15.33 -2.41
C GLN A 43 -0.14 -16.77 -1.99
N GLN A 44 0.16 -17.14 -0.74
CA GLN A 44 -0.15 -18.48 -0.24
C GLN A 44 -1.61 -18.60 0.23
N LEU A 45 -2.32 -17.49 0.46
CA LEU A 45 -3.67 -17.52 1.00
C LEU A 45 -4.67 -18.24 0.09
N GLU A 46 -4.74 -17.91 -1.20
CA GLU A 46 -5.69 -18.55 -2.13
C GLU A 46 -5.37 -20.04 -2.38
N PRO A 47 -4.09 -20.44 -2.60
CA PRO A 47 -3.72 -21.85 -2.65
C PRO A 47 -4.11 -22.62 -1.39
N ALA A 48 -3.89 -22.04 -0.20
CA ALA A 48 -4.24 -22.67 1.06
C ALA A 48 -5.76 -22.77 1.28
N LEU A 49 -6.53 -21.79 0.79
CA LEU A 49 -7.99 -21.80 0.85
C LEU A 49 -8.65 -22.72 -0.18
N GLY A 50 -7.94 -23.04 -1.27
CA GLY A 50 -8.49 -23.80 -2.41
C GLY A 50 -9.57 -23.04 -3.19
N ARG A 51 -9.68 -21.72 -3.00
CA ARG A 51 -10.64 -20.82 -3.66
C ARG A 51 -10.08 -19.40 -3.71
N SER A 52 -10.69 -18.54 -4.52
CA SER A 52 -10.35 -17.12 -4.51
C SER A 52 -10.57 -16.50 -3.13
N LEU A 53 -9.71 -15.56 -2.75
CA LEU A 53 -9.82 -14.87 -1.48
C LEU A 53 -11.16 -14.12 -1.47
N PRO A 54 -12.01 -14.29 -0.43
CA PRO A 54 -13.23 -13.51 -0.32
C PRO A 54 -12.87 -12.04 -0.10
N GLN A 55 -13.80 -11.14 -0.42
CA GLN A 55 -13.64 -9.73 -0.10
C GLN A 55 -13.44 -9.57 1.42
N MET A 56 -12.24 -9.13 1.82
CA MET A 56 -11.86 -8.98 3.22
C MET A 56 -12.06 -7.53 3.67
N GLU A 57 -12.92 -7.32 4.68
CA GLU A 57 -13.06 -6.02 5.33
C GLU A 57 -12.26 -5.97 6.63
N VAL A 58 -11.23 -5.12 6.67
CA VAL A 58 -10.49 -4.86 7.91
C VAL A 58 -11.14 -3.67 8.63
N ARG A 59 -11.82 -3.94 9.74
CA ARG A 59 -12.44 -2.90 10.59
C ARG A 59 -11.54 -2.60 11.78
N CYS A 60 -10.85 -1.47 11.74
CA CYS A 60 -10.05 -1.00 12.87
C CYS A 60 -10.90 -0.12 13.78
N LYS A 61 -10.84 -0.37 15.10
CA LYS A 61 -11.43 0.52 16.12
C LYS A 61 -10.29 1.13 16.94
N ASN A 62 -10.33 2.45 17.17
CA ASN A 62 -9.31 3.21 17.91
C ASN A 62 -7.90 3.12 17.29
N LEU A 63 -7.78 3.27 15.97
CA LEU A 63 -6.49 3.29 15.27
C LEU A 63 -5.79 4.65 15.45
N SER A 64 -4.54 4.64 15.93
CA SER A 64 -3.66 5.81 15.95
C SER A 64 -2.48 5.56 15.02
N ILE A 65 -2.27 6.45 14.05
CA ILE A 65 -1.19 6.36 13.06
C ILE A 65 -0.23 7.52 13.30
N VAL A 66 1.06 7.23 13.44
CA VAL A 66 2.12 8.23 13.62
C VAL A 66 3.11 8.09 12.47
N ALA A 67 3.34 9.18 11.74
CA ALA A 67 4.31 9.24 10.65
C ALA A 67 5.14 10.52 10.75
N LYS A 68 6.44 10.43 10.48
CA LYS A 68 7.33 11.59 10.36
C LYS A 68 7.34 12.04 8.90
N VAL A 69 6.74 13.18 8.60
CA VAL A 69 6.69 13.74 7.24
C VAL A 69 7.72 14.87 7.12
N PRO A 70 8.71 14.78 6.21
CA PRO A 70 9.63 15.88 5.97
C PRO A 70 8.90 17.02 5.21
N VAL A 71 9.09 18.26 5.68
CA VAL A 71 8.54 19.46 5.03
C VAL A 71 9.65 20.13 4.22
N VAL A 72 9.52 20.14 2.89
CA VAL A 72 10.45 20.86 2.00
C VAL A 72 10.00 22.32 1.91
N LYS A 73 10.84 23.24 2.41
CA LYS A 73 10.62 24.69 2.22
C LYS A 73 11.04 25.06 0.79
N HIS A 74 10.07 25.32 -0.09
CA HIS A 74 10.36 25.96 -1.36
C HIS A 74 10.68 27.45 -1.13
N SER A 75 11.93 27.84 -1.36
CA SER A 75 12.46 29.18 -1.10
C SER A 75 12.06 30.24 -2.12
N SER A 76 11.15 29.94 -3.07
CA SER A 76 10.82 30.83 -4.20
C SER A 76 9.37 31.30 -4.26
N SER A 77 8.52 30.94 -3.31
CA SER A 77 7.14 31.42 -3.24
C SER A 77 6.86 31.93 -1.83
N SER A 78 6.23 33.09 -1.71
CA SER A 78 5.80 33.68 -0.43
C SER A 78 4.74 32.86 0.31
N ALA A 79 4.40 31.67 -0.21
CA ALA A 79 3.57 30.71 0.47
C ALA A 79 4.33 30.07 1.64
N THR A 80 3.86 30.34 2.85
CA THR A 80 4.27 29.66 4.07
C THR A 80 4.21 28.15 3.85
N SER A 81 5.33 27.47 4.11
CA SER A 81 5.43 26.01 3.98
C SER A 81 4.54 25.35 5.03
N GLU A 82 3.30 25.09 4.66
CA GLU A 82 2.29 24.46 5.50
C GLU A 82 2.31 22.94 5.31
N LEU A 83 1.89 22.20 6.34
CA LEU A 83 1.69 20.76 6.21
C LEU A 83 0.62 20.50 5.13
N PRO A 84 0.81 19.49 4.26
CA PRO A 84 -0.24 19.05 3.35
C PRO A 84 -1.44 18.59 4.18
N SER A 85 -2.55 19.32 4.07
CA SER A 85 -3.83 18.98 4.67
C SER A 85 -4.89 19.03 3.59
N VAL A 86 -6.02 18.32 3.78
CA VAL A 86 -7.14 18.35 2.82
C VAL A 86 -7.58 19.79 2.54
N TYR A 87 -7.59 20.64 3.57
CA TYR A 87 -7.89 22.06 3.45
C TYR A 87 -6.86 22.81 2.59
N ASN A 88 -5.56 22.58 2.81
CA ASN A 88 -4.48 23.25 2.07
C ASN A 88 -4.43 22.84 0.60
N SER A 89 -4.78 21.60 0.28
CA SER A 89 -4.87 21.13 -1.10
C SER A 89 -6.01 21.79 -1.91
N LEU A 90 -7.08 22.23 -1.24
CA LEU A 90 -8.24 22.85 -1.87
C LEU A 90 -8.14 24.38 -1.97
N LYS A 91 -7.34 25.02 -1.11
CA LYS A 91 -7.12 26.47 -1.09
C LYS A 91 -6.41 26.99 -2.37
N HIS A 92 -5.74 26.09 -3.09
CA HIS A 92 -4.97 26.41 -4.31
C HIS A 92 -5.67 25.96 -5.61
N VAL A 93 -6.97 25.62 -5.56
CA VAL A 93 -7.82 25.39 -6.75
C VAL A 93 -8.52 26.68 -7.16
#